data_AF-A0A8H6TYT6-F1
#
_entry.id   AF-A0A8H6TYT6-F1
#
_cell.length_a   1.000
_cell.length_b   1.000
_cell.length_c   1.000
_cell.angle_alpha   90.00
_cell.angle_beta   90.00
_cell.angle_gamma   90.00
#
_symmetry.space_group_name_H-M   'P 1'
#
loop_
_entity.id
_entity.type
_entity.pdbx_description
1 polymer ?
#
loop_
_entity_poly.entity_id
_entity_poly.type
_entity_poly.pdbx_seq_one_letter_code
_entity_poly.pdbx_strand_id
1 'polypeptide(L)'
;MSDKSAPKPLNLMEYHRPKRIKLTEARIPPLSAESRRCLKNLAAYRPRKPRFPYPRERSAAVLVALFVGRLGDLYVLLNRRSSTLRSYAGDTSLPGGKVDPEDRTIEDTARREAFEEIGLPRNKLKVPLLCVLSPFLATNQLIVTPVVVLILDNTLRPILNASEVASLFSHPLASFLSSSPPFPSESELVEVPYHTTSDGAYPGPNGKMFPTRAHRFLTGREAGGIKPVFGLTAAIMIKAASIAHAPRLPEFEVSPPGAQSPEARIAWAVYSNPDFRDAYAREGVHVSWNTVARVAGVKDAKEDIRHGQTKSFHRDNNRRRMLRSKL
;
A
#
# COMPACT_ATOMS: atom_id res chain seq x y z
N MET A 1 -12.36 38.73 -10.99
CA MET A 1 -11.92 37.45 -11.61
C MET A 1 -10.86 36.87 -10.69
N SER A 2 -11.20 35.82 -9.95
CA SER A 2 -10.26 35.21 -9.00
C SER A 2 -9.16 34.49 -9.77
N ASP A 3 -7.93 34.86 -9.44
CA ASP A 3 -6.71 34.20 -9.86
C ASP A 3 -6.76 32.73 -9.40
N LYS A 4 -7.12 31.82 -10.31
CA LYS A 4 -6.98 30.38 -10.09
C LYS A 4 -5.50 30.04 -10.22
N SER A 5 -4.73 30.39 -9.19
CA SER A 5 -3.37 29.87 -9.04
C SER A 5 -3.44 28.36 -9.19
N ALA A 6 -2.67 27.79 -10.12
CA ALA A 6 -2.56 26.34 -10.28
C ALA A 6 -2.33 25.69 -8.90
N PRO A 7 -3.04 24.61 -8.55
CA PRO A 7 -2.91 24.01 -7.23
C PRO A 7 -1.44 23.69 -6.98
N LYS A 8 -0.87 24.26 -5.90
CA LYS A 8 0.51 23.94 -5.47
C LYS A 8 0.62 22.41 -5.40
N PRO A 9 1.71 21.80 -5.88
CA PRO A 9 1.89 20.36 -5.77
C PRO A 9 1.86 19.99 -4.29
N LEU A 10 0.75 19.37 -3.88
CA LEU A 10 0.54 18.96 -2.50
C LEU A 10 1.59 17.91 -2.15
N ASN A 11 2.34 18.16 -1.09
CA ASN A 11 3.24 17.16 -0.54
C ASN A 11 2.40 16.08 0.15
N LEU A 12 2.01 15.04 -0.59
CA LEU A 12 1.21 13.92 -0.06
C LEU A 12 1.85 13.26 1.18
N MET A 13 3.15 13.45 1.40
CA MET A 13 3.91 12.94 2.53
C MET A 13 4.03 13.95 3.69
N GLU A 14 3.25 15.03 3.67
CA GLU A 14 3.03 15.90 4.82
C GLU A 14 1.86 15.35 5.63
N TYR A 15 2.08 14.98 6.89
CA TYR A 15 1.04 14.39 7.75
C TYR A 15 1.33 14.71 9.22
N HIS A 16 0.25 14.85 10.00
CA HIS A 16 0.36 15.16 11.42
C HIS A 16 0.96 13.97 12.18
N ARG A 17 2.01 14.23 12.96
CA ARG A 17 2.60 13.21 13.84
C ARG A 17 2.21 13.50 15.29
N PRO A 18 1.48 12.60 15.96
CA PRO A 18 1.20 12.76 17.38
C PRO A 18 2.52 12.81 18.17
N LYS A 19 2.73 13.87 18.98
CA LYS A 19 3.91 13.97 19.85
C LYS A 19 3.94 12.86 20.92
N ARG A 20 2.76 12.45 21.39
CA ARG A 20 2.55 11.31 22.31
C ARG A 20 1.21 10.65 21.98
N ILE A 21 1.17 9.33 21.96
CA ILE A 21 -0.07 8.56 21.93
C ILE A 21 -0.40 8.23 23.39
N LYS A 22 -1.53 8.75 23.88
CA LYS A 22 -1.95 8.58 25.26
C LYS A 22 -2.61 7.22 25.47
N LEU A 23 -1.80 6.17 25.55
CA LEU A 23 -2.28 4.79 25.74
C LEU A 23 -2.90 4.56 27.12
N THR A 24 -2.51 5.34 28.13
CA THR A 24 -3.03 5.22 29.51
C THR A 24 -4.44 5.77 29.70
N GLU A 25 -4.86 6.71 28.84
CA GLU A 25 -6.20 7.29 28.84
C GLU A 25 -7.14 6.55 27.87
N ALA A 26 -6.60 5.62 27.07
CA ALA A 26 -7.35 4.90 26.05
C ALA A 26 -8.11 3.71 26.65
N ARG A 27 -9.32 3.46 26.13
CA ARG A 27 -10.14 2.29 26.49
C ARG A 27 -9.70 1.05 25.71
N ILE A 28 -8.44 0.66 25.85
CA ILE A 28 -7.85 -0.52 25.22
C ILE A 28 -7.46 -1.57 26.28
N PRO A 29 -7.43 -2.87 25.93
CA PRO A 29 -6.85 -3.88 26.79
C PRO A 29 -5.40 -3.54 27.17
N PRO A 30 -4.91 -4.01 28.34
CA PRO A 30 -3.51 -3.89 28.70
C PRO A 30 -2.61 -4.47 27.61
N LEU A 31 -1.67 -3.66 27.13
CA LEU A 31 -0.70 -4.08 26.12
C LEU A 31 0.32 -5.06 26.71
N SER A 32 0.60 -6.14 25.98
CA SER A 32 1.76 -7.00 26.24
C SER A 32 3.07 -6.20 26.11
N ALA A 33 4.15 -6.68 26.75
CA ALA A 33 5.45 -6.02 26.66
C ALA A 33 5.95 -5.93 25.21
N GLU A 34 5.68 -6.96 24.41
CA GLU A 34 5.98 -7.00 22.98
C GLU A 34 5.17 -5.94 22.22
N SER A 35 3.85 -5.87 22.41
CA SER A 35 3.00 -4.88 21.73
C SER A 35 3.38 -3.44 22.06
N ARG A 36 3.78 -3.14 23.31
CA ARG A 36 4.30 -1.80 23.68
C ARG A 36 5.55 -1.45 22.88
N ARG A 37 6.47 -2.41 22.71
CA ARG A 37 7.68 -2.22 21.89
C ARG A 37 7.32 -2.02 20.41
N CYS A 38 6.38 -2.82 19.91
CA CYS A 38 5.89 -2.72 18.54
C CYS A 38 5.32 -1.32 18.21
N LEU A 39 4.47 -0.79 19.09
CA LEU A 39 3.92 0.55 18.93
C LEU A 39 5.00 1.64 18.97
N LYS A 40 6.02 1.49 19.83
CA LYS A 40 7.17 2.40 19.86
C LYS A 40 7.96 2.35 18.56
N ASN A 41 8.24 1.16 18.03
CA ASN A 41 8.98 0.98 16.78
C ASN A 41 8.22 1.60 15.59
N LEU A 42 6.91 1.35 15.49
CA LEU A 42 6.06 1.95 14.46
C LEU A 42 6.02 3.48 14.59
N ALA A 43 5.82 4.02 15.79
CA ALA A 43 5.79 5.48 16.01
C ALA A 43 7.15 6.16 15.73
N ALA A 44 8.26 5.44 15.92
CA ALA A 44 9.61 5.91 15.61
C ALA A 44 9.96 5.79 14.12
N TYR A 45 9.29 4.93 13.37
CA TYR A 45 9.61 4.68 11.96
C TYR A 45 9.51 5.93 11.09
N ARG A 46 10.52 6.15 10.25
CA ARG A 46 10.56 7.23 9.25
C ARG A 46 10.88 6.62 7.89
N PRO A 47 9.96 6.72 6.90
CA PRO A 47 10.30 6.30 5.55
C PRO A 47 11.36 7.25 4.98
N ARG A 48 12.19 6.72 4.06
CA ARG A 48 13.09 7.58 3.28
C ARG A 48 12.25 8.54 2.43
N LYS A 49 12.70 9.79 2.31
CA LYS A 49 12.05 10.78 1.44
C LYS A 49 12.14 10.30 -0.02
N PRO A 50 11.04 10.31 -0.79
CA PRO A 50 11.07 10.00 -2.21
C PRO A 50 12.08 10.88 -2.96
N ARG A 51 12.81 10.29 -3.91
CA ARG A 51 13.77 11.02 -4.76
C ARG A 51 13.13 11.83 -5.88
N PHE A 52 11.85 11.59 -6.15
CA PHE A 52 11.02 12.28 -7.12
C PHE A 52 9.57 12.29 -6.61
N PRO A 53 8.75 13.29 -7.00
CA PRO A 53 7.35 13.34 -6.61
C PRO A 53 6.56 12.19 -7.25
N TYR A 54 5.43 11.82 -6.66
CA TYR A 54 4.49 10.87 -7.26
C TYR A 54 3.23 11.64 -7.69
N PRO A 55 2.73 11.43 -8.92
CA PRO A 55 1.52 12.11 -9.37
C PRO A 55 0.30 11.52 -8.64
N ARG A 56 -0.63 12.39 -8.26
CA ARG A 56 -1.85 12.05 -7.50
C ARG A 56 -2.66 10.97 -8.20
N GLU A 57 -2.83 11.10 -9.50
CA GLU A 57 -3.66 10.16 -10.28
C GLU A 57 -3.11 8.73 -10.36
N ARG A 58 -1.82 8.57 -10.09
CA ARG A 58 -1.16 7.26 -9.97
C ARG A 58 -0.79 6.93 -8.54
N SER A 59 -1.38 7.63 -7.57
CA SER A 59 -1.18 7.40 -6.16
C SER A 59 -2.45 6.84 -5.52
N ALA A 60 -2.25 5.98 -4.53
CA ALA A 60 -3.30 5.39 -3.72
C ALA A 60 -2.80 5.24 -2.28
N ALA A 61 -3.73 5.12 -1.33
CA ALA A 61 -3.41 4.89 0.06
C ALA A 61 -4.22 3.72 0.60
N VAL A 62 -3.62 2.95 1.49
CA VAL A 62 -4.31 1.90 2.25
C VAL A 62 -4.08 2.07 3.74
N LEU A 63 -5.08 1.74 4.53
CA LEU A 63 -5.03 1.89 5.98
C LEU A 63 -4.67 0.54 6.64
N VAL A 64 -3.50 0.50 7.27
CA VAL A 64 -3.12 -0.57 8.20
C VAL A 64 -3.67 -0.20 9.58
N ALA A 65 -4.93 -0.57 9.82
CA ALA A 65 -5.62 -0.29 11.07
C ALA A 65 -5.30 -1.36 12.11
N LEU A 66 -4.43 -1.00 13.07
CA LEU A 66 -4.06 -1.87 14.17
C LEU A 66 -5.01 -1.69 15.35
N PHE A 67 -5.26 -2.76 16.10
CA PHE A 67 -5.96 -2.70 17.38
C PHE A 67 -5.36 -3.71 18.36
N VAL A 68 -5.67 -3.54 19.64
CA VAL A 68 -5.16 -4.40 20.72
C VAL A 68 -6.19 -5.49 21.00
N GLY A 69 -5.77 -6.75 20.83
CA GLY A 69 -6.57 -7.92 21.15
C GLY A 69 -6.73 -8.12 22.67
N ARG A 70 -7.59 -9.06 23.07
CA ARG A 70 -7.91 -9.31 24.49
C ARG A 70 -6.68 -9.69 25.33
N LEU A 71 -5.70 -10.35 24.73
CA LEU A 71 -4.46 -10.78 25.37
C LEU A 71 -3.34 -9.72 25.30
N GLY A 72 -3.64 -8.53 24.77
CA GLY A 72 -2.67 -7.44 24.66
C GLY A 72 -1.83 -7.45 23.39
N ASP A 73 -2.07 -8.40 22.48
CA ASP A 73 -1.37 -8.54 21.19
C ASP A 73 -1.92 -7.57 20.12
N LEU A 74 -1.08 -7.20 19.16
CA LEU A 74 -1.50 -6.36 18.04
C LEU A 74 -2.13 -7.19 16.93
N TYR A 75 -3.32 -6.78 16.52
CA TYR A 75 -4.05 -7.32 15.38
C TYR A 75 -4.19 -6.25 14.31
N VAL A 76 -4.26 -6.67 13.06
CA VAL A 76 -4.63 -5.82 11.92
C VAL A 76 -6.05 -6.13 11.49
N LEU A 77 -6.82 -5.09 11.17
CA LEU A 77 -8.13 -5.21 10.56
C LEU A 77 -7.99 -5.37 9.03
N LEU A 78 -8.62 -6.40 8.48
CA LEU A 78 -8.65 -6.72 7.06
C LEU A 78 -10.11 -6.85 6.59
N ASN A 79 -10.32 -6.64 5.29
CA ASN A 79 -11.64 -6.81 4.68
C ASN A 79 -11.62 -7.87 3.57
N ARG A 80 -12.76 -8.52 3.37
CA ARG A 80 -13.06 -9.25 2.15
C ARG A 80 -13.81 -8.30 1.22
N ARG A 81 -13.23 -8.02 0.06
CA ARG A 81 -13.85 -7.19 -0.98
C ARG A 81 -15.16 -7.82 -1.45
N SER A 82 -16.14 -7.00 -1.81
CA SER A 82 -17.39 -7.46 -2.41
C SER A 82 -17.11 -8.30 -3.67
N SER A 83 -17.92 -9.35 -3.88
CA SER A 83 -17.84 -10.20 -5.08
C SER A 83 -18.31 -9.49 -6.35
N THR A 84 -19.03 -8.38 -6.23
CA THR A 84 -19.58 -7.62 -7.37
C THR A 84 -18.60 -6.61 -7.97
N LEU A 85 -17.42 -6.43 -7.36
CA LEU A 85 -16.43 -5.49 -7.84
C LEU A 85 -15.76 -5.97 -9.14
N ARG A 86 -15.49 -5.03 -10.06
CA ARG A 86 -14.85 -5.33 -11.35
C ARG A 86 -13.40 -5.81 -11.23
N SER A 87 -12.76 -5.56 -10.09
CA SER A 87 -11.35 -5.91 -9.86
C SER A 87 -11.17 -6.39 -8.43
N TYR A 88 -10.35 -7.44 -8.27
CA TYR A 88 -10.02 -8.04 -6.97
C TYR A 88 -11.27 -8.49 -6.18
N ALA A 89 -12.30 -8.99 -6.89
CA ALA A 89 -13.54 -9.44 -6.29
C ALA A 89 -13.32 -10.57 -5.29
N GLY A 90 -13.83 -10.40 -4.06
CA GLY A 90 -13.66 -11.38 -2.99
C GLY A 90 -12.24 -11.50 -2.42
N ASP A 91 -11.30 -10.66 -2.85
CA ASP A 91 -9.92 -10.69 -2.32
C ASP A 91 -9.87 -10.12 -0.90
N THR A 92 -8.88 -10.60 -0.14
CA THR A 92 -8.53 -10.03 1.16
C THR A 92 -7.66 -8.80 0.96
N SER A 93 -8.09 -7.67 1.51
CA SER A 93 -7.39 -6.39 1.38
C SER A 93 -7.35 -5.58 2.68
N LEU A 94 -6.59 -4.49 2.61
CA LEU A 94 -6.69 -3.38 3.54
C LEU A 94 -7.69 -2.38 2.98
N PRO A 95 -8.43 -1.64 3.83
CA PRO A 95 -9.25 -0.54 3.35
C PRO A 95 -8.40 0.51 2.63
N GLY A 96 -8.85 1.00 1.49
CA GLY A 96 -8.07 1.98 0.74
C GLY A 96 -8.41 2.07 -0.74
N GLY A 97 -7.92 3.14 -1.35
CA GLY A 97 -8.25 3.49 -2.72
C GLY A 97 -7.34 4.59 -3.27
N LYS A 98 -7.75 5.13 -4.42
CA LYS A 98 -6.98 6.17 -5.13
C LYS A 98 -7.04 7.48 -4.38
N VAL A 99 -6.02 8.31 -4.57
CA VAL A 99 -6.05 9.70 -4.10
C VAL A 99 -7.13 10.46 -4.86
N ASP A 100 -8.02 11.12 -4.13
CA ASP A 100 -9.02 12.04 -4.67
C ASP A 100 -8.43 13.46 -4.80
N PRO A 101 -8.88 14.28 -5.77
CA PRO A 101 -8.49 15.69 -5.86
C PRO A 101 -8.68 16.49 -4.56
N GLU A 102 -9.67 16.15 -3.73
CA GLU A 102 -9.95 16.81 -2.46
C GLU A 102 -9.04 16.35 -1.29
N ASP A 103 -8.36 15.21 -1.45
CA ASP A 103 -7.47 14.66 -0.43
C ASP A 103 -6.21 15.53 -0.28
N ARG A 104 -6.01 16.10 0.91
CA ARG A 104 -4.86 16.98 1.17
C ARG A 104 -3.57 16.20 1.39
N THR A 105 -3.66 15.02 1.99
CA THR A 105 -2.52 14.18 2.37
C THR A 105 -2.82 12.71 2.10
N ILE A 106 -1.78 11.86 2.08
CA ILE A 106 -1.97 10.41 1.93
C ILE A 106 -2.67 9.79 3.14
N GLU A 107 -2.53 10.40 4.32
CA GLU A 107 -3.29 10.05 5.52
C GLU A 107 -4.78 10.33 5.32
N ASP A 108 -5.12 11.47 4.70
CA ASP A 108 -6.51 11.83 4.44
C ASP A 108 -7.18 10.86 3.47
N THR A 109 -6.48 10.47 2.39
CA THR A 109 -6.95 9.42 1.46
C THR A 109 -7.24 8.12 2.20
N ALA A 110 -6.29 7.59 2.97
CA ALA A 110 -6.48 6.32 3.68
C ALA A 110 -7.63 6.37 4.69
N ARG A 111 -7.83 7.53 5.35
CA ARG A 111 -8.91 7.73 6.31
C ARG A 111 -10.27 7.92 5.64
N ARG A 112 -10.33 8.58 4.48
CA ARG A 112 -11.56 8.75 3.69
C ARG A 112 -12.04 7.38 3.23
N GLU A 113 -11.17 6.63 2.57
CA GLU A 113 -11.48 5.29 2.05
C GLU A 113 -11.90 4.33 3.17
N ALA A 114 -11.17 4.30 4.30
CA ALA A 114 -11.58 3.47 5.44
C ALA A 114 -12.90 3.92 6.08
N PHE A 115 -13.25 5.21 6.01
CA PHE A 115 -14.56 5.67 6.47
C PHE A 115 -15.67 5.23 5.51
N GLU A 116 -15.46 5.36 4.20
CA GLU A 116 -16.41 4.98 3.15
C GLU A 116 -16.66 3.48 3.10
N GLU A 117 -15.59 2.66 3.17
CA GLU A 117 -15.69 1.21 3.05
C GLU A 117 -16.22 0.53 4.33
N ILE A 118 -15.72 0.97 5.50
CA ILE A 118 -15.89 0.24 6.77
C ILE A 118 -16.40 1.12 7.93
N GLY A 119 -16.73 2.39 7.68
CA GLY A 119 -17.26 3.30 8.71
C GLY A 119 -16.24 3.67 9.78
N LEU A 120 -14.94 3.46 9.56
CA LEU A 120 -13.92 3.74 10.57
C LEU A 120 -13.80 5.26 10.79
N PRO A 121 -13.93 5.77 12.03
CA PRO A 121 -13.93 7.22 12.24
C PRO A 121 -12.62 7.90 11.85
N ARG A 122 -12.76 9.04 11.17
CA ARG A 122 -11.63 9.91 10.79
C ARG A 122 -11.02 10.68 11.98
N ASN A 123 -11.59 10.53 13.18
CA ASN A 123 -11.14 11.20 14.40
C ASN A 123 -9.73 10.72 14.81
N LYS A 124 -8.75 11.61 14.70
CA LYS A 124 -7.33 11.33 14.98
C LYS A 124 -7.03 11.06 16.47
N LEU A 125 -7.92 11.40 17.39
CA LEU A 125 -7.79 11.04 18.81
C LEU A 125 -8.22 9.59 19.07
N LYS A 126 -9.27 9.12 18.36
CA LYS A 126 -9.74 7.73 18.44
C LYS A 126 -8.92 6.76 17.62
N VAL A 127 -8.40 7.24 16.49
CA VAL A 127 -7.62 6.46 15.53
C VAL A 127 -6.31 7.20 15.19
N PRO A 128 -5.38 7.40 16.15
CA PRO A 128 -4.14 8.12 15.91
C PRO A 128 -3.25 7.47 14.87
N LEU A 129 -2.54 8.32 14.12
CA LEU A 129 -1.49 7.90 13.21
C LEU A 129 -0.27 7.41 14.00
N LEU A 130 0.24 6.23 13.63
CA LEU A 130 1.53 5.73 14.09
C LEU A 130 2.64 6.17 13.13
N CYS A 131 2.51 5.80 11.85
CA CYS A 131 3.46 6.16 10.81
C CYS A 131 2.88 5.98 9.41
N VAL A 132 3.64 6.42 8.42
CA VAL A 132 3.38 6.13 7.00
C VAL A 132 4.56 5.30 6.50
N LEU A 133 4.28 4.18 5.85
CA LEU A 133 5.30 3.27 5.34
C LEU A 133 5.86 3.75 4.01
N SER A 134 7.00 3.20 3.59
CA SER A 134 7.47 3.38 2.21
C SER A 134 6.44 2.83 1.23
N PRO A 135 6.26 3.48 0.06
CA PRO A 135 5.27 3.09 -0.93
C PRO A 135 5.64 1.80 -1.64
N PHE A 136 4.61 1.17 -2.22
CA PHE A 136 4.70 -0.05 -3.01
C PHE A 136 4.11 0.20 -4.40
N LEU A 137 4.56 -0.56 -5.39
CA LEU A 137 3.95 -0.55 -6.72
C LEU A 137 2.94 -1.70 -6.82
N ALA A 138 1.68 -1.37 -7.07
CA ALA A 138 0.63 -2.33 -7.37
C ALA A 138 0.71 -2.87 -8.81
N THR A 139 0.07 -4.00 -9.07
CA THR A 139 0.05 -4.61 -10.42
C THR A 139 -0.64 -3.74 -11.46
N ASN A 140 -1.64 -2.94 -11.03
CA ASN A 140 -2.32 -1.94 -11.85
C ASN A 140 -1.56 -0.61 -11.98
N GLN A 141 -0.25 -0.59 -11.67
CA GLN A 141 0.63 0.57 -11.83
C GLN A 141 0.24 1.78 -10.97
N LEU A 142 -0.39 1.55 -9.81
CA LEU A 142 -0.57 2.55 -8.76
C LEU A 142 0.55 2.48 -7.73
N ILE A 143 0.99 3.64 -7.26
CA ILE A 143 1.90 3.81 -6.14
C ILE A 143 1.05 3.84 -4.86
N VAL A 144 1.03 2.70 -4.16
CA VAL A 144 0.22 2.51 -2.95
C VAL A 144 1.05 2.81 -1.72
N THR A 145 0.60 3.77 -0.91
CA THR A 145 1.28 4.18 0.32
C THR A 145 0.50 3.69 1.55
N PRO A 146 1.08 2.78 2.36
CA PRO A 146 0.41 2.30 3.56
C PRO A 146 0.48 3.32 4.70
N VAL A 147 -0.67 3.60 5.31
CA VAL A 147 -0.84 4.48 6.46
C VAL A 147 -1.18 3.62 7.68
N VAL A 148 -0.34 3.64 8.71
CA VAL A 148 -0.51 2.80 9.91
C VAL A 148 -1.14 3.62 11.01
N VAL A 149 -2.28 3.15 11.52
CA VAL A 149 -3.01 3.79 12.63
C VAL A 149 -3.25 2.80 13.75
N LEU A 150 -3.50 3.31 14.95
CA LEU A 150 -3.93 2.52 16.09
C LEU A 150 -5.36 2.89 16.45
N ILE A 151 -6.26 1.91 16.48
CA ILE A 151 -7.62 2.06 16.99
C ILE A 151 -7.56 2.01 18.53
N LEU A 152 -7.94 3.12 19.17
CA LEU A 152 -8.00 3.25 20.64
C LEU A 152 -9.41 3.08 21.21
N ASP A 153 -10.43 3.08 20.36
CA ASP A 153 -11.83 2.98 20.75
C ASP A 153 -12.36 1.57 20.47
N ASN A 154 -12.46 0.74 21.52
CA ASN A 154 -12.97 -0.62 21.43
C ASN A 154 -14.52 -0.69 21.32
N THR A 155 -15.20 0.46 21.38
CA THR A 155 -16.65 0.55 21.18
C THR A 155 -17.02 0.73 19.71
N LEU A 156 -16.03 0.93 18.84
CA LEU A 156 -16.27 1.09 17.41
C LEU A 156 -17.01 -0.11 16.84
N ARG A 157 -18.11 0.20 16.15
CA ARG A 157 -18.91 -0.73 15.36
C ARG A 157 -18.72 -0.32 13.89
N PRO A 158 -17.88 -1.03 13.12
CA PRO A 158 -17.73 -0.76 11.70
C PRO A 158 -19.09 -0.84 10.99
N ILE A 159 -19.34 0.10 10.09
CA ILE A 159 -20.53 0.13 9.23
C ILE A 159 -20.03 -0.16 7.83
N LEU A 160 -20.38 -1.32 7.29
CA LEU A 160 -19.85 -1.77 6.00
C LEU A 160 -20.65 -1.19 4.85
N ASN A 161 -19.96 -0.61 3.88
CA ASN A 161 -20.52 -0.42 2.56
C ASN A 161 -20.53 -1.77 1.83
N ALA A 162 -21.68 -2.45 1.83
CA ALA A 162 -21.84 -3.78 1.24
C ALA A 162 -21.52 -3.85 -0.26
N SER A 163 -21.56 -2.71 -0.98
CA SER A 163 -21.17 -2.66 -2.39
C SER A 163 -19.66 -2.85 -2.60
N GLU A 164 -18.86 -2.56 -1.57
CA GLU A 164 -17.39 -2.60 -1.64
C GLU A 164 -16.78 -3.66 -0.70
N VAL A 165 -17.40 -3.88 0.46
CA VAL A 165 -16.90 -4.78 1.51
C VAL A 165 -17.95 -5.80 1.90
N ALA A 166 -17.63 -7.08 1.74
CA ALA A 166 -18.50 -8.20 2.12
C ALA A 166 -18.42 -8.51 3.62
N SER A 167 -17.22 -8.44 4.20
CA SER A 167 -17.00 -8.73 5.62
C SER A 167 -15.69 -8.16 6.14
N LEU A 168 -15.60 -8.03 7.46
CA LEU A 168 -14.37 -7.72 8.19
C LEU A 168 -13.88 -8.90 8.99
N PHE A 169 -12.57 -9.00 9.13
CA PHE A 169 -11.94 -9.92 10.06
C PHE A 169 -10.60 -9.34 10.50
N SER A 170 -10.00 -9.96 11.52
CA SER A 170 -8.70 -9.55 12.03
C SER A 170 -7.70 -10.69 11.97
N HIS A 171 -6.44 -10.34 11.83
CA HIS A 171 -5.31 -11.28 11.87
C HIS A 171 -4.22 -10.73 12.81
N PRO A 172 -3.52 -11.57 13.59
CA PRO A 172 -2.39 -11.09 14.40
C PRO A 172 -1.32 -10.45 13.53
N LEU A 173 -0.76 -9.31 13.92
CA LEU A 173 0.29 -8.66 13.13
C LEU A 173 1.56 -9.52 13.06
N ALA A 174 1.89 -10.19 14.17
CA ALA A 174 3.08 -11.03 14.30
C ALA A 174 3.08 -12.24 13.35
N SER A 175 1.91 -12.75 12.96
CA SER A 175 1.80 -13.96 12.14
C SER A 175 2.26 -13.76 10.70
N PHE A 176 2.43 -12.52 10.24
CA PHE A 176 3.06 -12.19 8.96
C PHE A 176 4.59 -12.26 8.98
N LEU A 177 5.19 -12.68 10.10
CA LEU A 177 6.62 -13.01 10.22
C LEU A 177 6.87 -14.51 10.42
N SER A 178 5.81 -15.32 10.55
CA SER A 178 5.93 -16.74 10.84
C SER A 178 5.49 -17.61 9.67
N SER A 179 6.11 -18.79 9.59
CA SER A 179 5.69 -19.85 8.66
C SER A 179 4.56 -20.72 9.22
N SER A 180 4.25 -20.56 10.52
CA SER A 180 3.22 -21.34 11.23
C SER A 180 1.96 -20.51 11.50
N PRO A 181 0.77 -21.15 11.49
CA PRO A 181 -0.48 -20.43 11.70
C PRO A 181 -0.60 -19.95 13.15
N PRO A 182 -1.25 -18.78 13.39
CA PRO A 182 -1.54 -18.30 14.74
C PRO A 182 -2.81 -18.92 15.35
N PHE A 183 -3.39 -19.92 14.69
CA PHE A 183 -4.58 -20.64 15.10
C PHE A 183 -4.25 -22.15 15.19
N PRO A 184 -4.99 -22.92 16.01
CA PRO A 184 -4.77 -24.35 16.14
C PRO A 184 -4.82 -25.05 14.78
N SER A 185 -3.92 -26.00 14.56
CA SER A 185 -4.02 -26.94 13.44
C SER A 185 -5.20 -27.87 13.70
N GLU A 186 -6.19 -27.89 12.81
CA GLU A 186 -7.18 -28.97 12.78
C GLU A 186 -6.49 -30.21 12.18
N SER A 187 -6.04 -31.10 13.06
CA SER A 187 -5.46 -32.40 12.68
C SER A 187 -6.55 -33.24 12.01
N GLU A 188 -6.48 -33.42 10.68
CA GLU A 188 -6.90 -34.62 9.89
C GLU A 188 -7.08 -34.36 8.37
N LEU A 189 -6.89 -33.14 7.88
CA LEU A 189 -6.93 -32.85 6.43
C LEU A 189 -5.55 -32.48 5.89
N VAL A 190 -5.34 -32.66 4.58
CA VAL A 190 -4.12 -32.29 3.84
C VAL A 190 -3.56 -30.98 4.41
N GLU A 191 -2.37 -31.03 5.02
CA GLU A 191 -1.73 -29.85 5.62
C GLU A 191 -1.44 -28.83 4.50
N VAL A 192 -2.38 -27.92 4.26
CA VAL A 192 -2.12 -26.76 3.43
C VAL A 192 -1.20 -25.84 4.23
N PRO A 193 0.02 -25.55 3.75
CA PRO A 193 0.95 -24.73 4.53
C PRO A 193 0.36 -23.35 4.79
N TYR A 194 0.48 -22.87 6.04
CA TYR A 194 0.00 -21.54 6.43
C TYR A 194 0.63 -20.45 5.57
N HIS A 195 1.95 -20.52 5.37
CA HIS A 195 2.71 -19.60 4.54
C HIS A 195 3.28 -20.32 3.31
N THR A 196 3.07 -19.73 2.14
CA THR A 196 3.66 -20.18 0.87
C THR A 196 4.20 -18.99 0.09
N THR A 197 5.10 -19.27 -0.86
CA THR A 197 5.71 -18.27 -1.73
C THR A 197 5.60 -18.68 -3.19
N SER A 198 5.41 -17.70 -4.07
CA SER A 198 5.48 -17.86 -5.52
C SER A 198 6.48 -16.86 -6.07
N ASP A 199 7.47 -17.37 -6.80
CA ASP A 199 8.42 -16.53 -7.50
C ASP A 199 7.94 -16.22 -8.92
N GLY A 200 8.30 -15.04 -9.38
CA GLY A 200 8.01 -14.55 -10.72
C GLY A 200 9.08 -13.54 -11.13
N ALA A 201 8.80 -12.77 -12.17
CA ALA A 201 9.71 -11.73 -12.61
C ALA A 201 8.97 -10.47 -13.04
N TYR A 202 9.64 -9.33 -12.88
CA TYR A 202 9.16 -8.02 -13.29
C TYR A 202 10.12 -7.43 -14.33
N PRO A 203 9.61 -6.90 -15.46
CA PRO A 203 10.46 -6.28 -16.47
C PRO A 203 11.11 -5.02 -15.90
N GLY A 204 12.39 -4.84 -16.16
CA GLY A 204 13.18 -3.66 -15.82
C GLY A 204 13.91 -3.07 -17.02
N PRO A 205 14.84 -2.13 -16.79
CA PRO A 205 15.61 -1.49 -17.84
C PRO A 205 16.30 -2.48 -18.80
N ASN A 206 16.38 -2.11 -20.07
CA ASN A 206 17.06 -2.86 -21.12
C ASN A 206 16.56 -4.31 -21.29
N GLY A 207 15.27 -4.54 -20.99
CA GLY A 207 14.65 -5.87 -21.08
C GLY A 207 15.09 -6.84 -19.98
N LYS A 208 15.88 -6.40 -18.98
CA LYS A 208 16.28 -7.26 -17.86
C LYS A 208 15.06 -7.62 -17.02
N MET A 209 14.86 -8.91 -16.80
CA MET A 209 13.84 -9.42 -15.87
C MET A 209 14.43 -9.48 -14.46
N PHE A 210 13.75 -8.85 -13.49
CA PHE A 210 14.13 -8.89 -12.09
C PHE A 210 13.25 -9.88 -11.33
N PRO A 211 13.82 -10.78 -10.53
CA PRO A 211 13.02 -11.75 -9.79
C PRO A 211 12.18 -11.05 -8.71
N THR A 212 10.98 -11.57 -8.48
CA THR A 212 10.03 -11.09 -7.47
C THR A 212 9.46 -12.27 -6.72
N ARG A 213 9.15 -12.08 -5.43
CA ARG A 213 8.47 -13.09 -4.61
C ARG A 213 7.13 -12.53 -4.11
N ALA A 214 6.07 -13.29 -4.36
CA ALA A 214 4.76 -13.07 -3.77
C ALA A 214 4.60 -14.01 -2.58
N HIS A 215 4.11 -13.46 -1.46
CA HIS A 215 3.82 -14.24 -0.25
C HIS A 215 2.32 -14.45 -0.15
N ARG A 216 1.94 -15.58 0.46
CA ARG A 216 0.57 -15.96 0.68
C ARG A 216 0.42 -16.56 2.09
N PHE A 217 -0.51 -16.03 2.88
CA PHE A 217 -0.79 -16.46 4.25
C PHE A 217 -2.25 -16.87 4.39
N LEU A 218 -2.51 -18.08 4.90
CA LEU A 218 -3.86 -18.48 5.27
C LEU A 218 -4.41 -17.60 6.39
N THR A 219 -5.74 -17.51 6.44
CA THR A 219 -6.50 -16.70 7.38
C THR A 219 -7.20 -17.56 8.44
N GLY A 220 -7.27 -18.88 8.24
CA GLY A 220 -8.06 -19.79 9.08
C GLY A 220 -9.56 -19.56 8.86
N ARG A 221 -9.94 -19.06 7.68
CA ARG A 221 -11.31 -18.67 7.29
C ARG A 221 -11.64 -19.04 5.85
N GLU A 222 -10.78 -19.85 5.24
CA GLU A 222 -10.91 -20.28 3.85
C GLU A 222 -12.20 -21.06 3.63
N ALA A 223 -12.63 -21.88 4.60
CA ALA A 223 -13.91 -22.57 4.57
C ALA A 223 -15.12 -21.61 4.50
N GLY A 224 -14.99 -20.38 5.05
CA GLY A 224 -15.97 -19.30 4.94
C GLY A 224 -15.84 -18.46 3.65
N GLY A 225 -15.01 -18.90 2.70
CA GLY A 225 -14.76 -18.20 1.44
C GLY A 225 -13.88 -16.96 1.56
N ILE A 226 -13.17 -16.78 2.68
CA ILE A 226 -12.16 -15.73 2.82
C ILE A 226 -10.91 -16.19 2.07
N LYS A 227 -10.50 -15.40 1.07
CA LYS A 227 -9.27 -15.70 0.35
C LYS A 227 -8.06 -15.40 1.24
N PRO A 228 -6.96 -16.14 1.08
CA PRO A 228 -5.73 -15.90 1.83
C PRO A 228 -5.16 -14.51 1.60
N VAL A 229 -4.38 -14.00 2.55
CA VAL A 229 -3.68 -12.72 2.38
C VAL A 229 -2.55 -12.94 1.39
N PHE A 230 -2.60 -12.30 0.22
CA PHE A 230 -1.63 -12.51 -0.85
C PHE A 230 -1.19 -11.21 -1.52
N GLY A 231 -0.15 -11.32 -2.36
CA GLY A 231 0.28 -10.24 -3.25
C GLY A 231 0.68 -8.96 -2.51
N LEU A 232 0.14 -7.83 -2.94
CA LEU A 232 0.48 -6.51 -2.38
C LEU A 232 0.10 -6.40 -0.89
N THR A 233 -1.08 -6.93 -0.51
CA THR A 233 -1.53 -6.93 0.88
C THR A 233 -0.53 -7.66 1.77
N ALA A 234 -0.08 -8.86 1.36
CA ALA A 234 0.92 -9.63 2.09
C ALA A 234 2.27 -8.88 2.20
N ALA A 235 2.73 -8.25 1.12
CA ALA A 235 3.97 -7.47 1.13
C ALA A 235 3.92 -6.28 2.10
N ILE A 236 2.77 -5.59 2.17
CA ILE A 236 2.55 -4.50 3.12
C ILE A 236 2.52 -5.03 4.55
N MET A 237 1.85 -6.16 4.80
CA MET A 237 1.78 -6.77 6.13
C MET A 237 3.14 -7.24 6.63
N ILE A 238 3.94 -7.91 5.80
CA ILE A 238 5.31 -8.31 6.14
C ILE A 238 6.13 -7.06 6.52
N LYS A 239 6.01 -5.97 5.76
CA LYS A 239 6.76 -4.73 6.03
C LYS A 239 6.32 -4.08 7.35
N ALA A 240 5.01 -3.98 7.57
CA ALA A 240 4.46 -3.41 8.80
C ALA A 240 4.88 -4.24 10.03
N ALA A 241 4.74 -5.56 9.96
CA ALA A 241 5.12 -6.50 11.01
C ALA A 241 6.64 -6.46 11.27
N SER A 242 7.47 -6.41 10.23
CA SER A 242 8.93 -6.35 10.35
C SER A 242 9.39 -5.07 11.06
N ILE A 243 8.73 -3.94 10.81
CA ILE A 243 9.01 -2.68 11.52
C ILE A 243 8.55 -2.78 12.97
N ALA A 244 7.34 -3.28 13.19
CA ALA A 244 6.76 -3.42 14.52
C ALA A 244 7.63 -4.32 15.42
N HIS A 245 7.92 -5.54 14.99
CA HIS A 245 8.60 -6.55 15.81
C HIS A 245 10.13 -6.47 15.76
N ALA A 246 10.73 -5.45 15.13
CA ALA A 246 12.18 -5.30 15.08
C ALA A 246 12.84 -5.42 16.48
N PRO A 247 13.92 -6.21 16.63
CA PRO A 247 14.74 -6.80 15.57
C PRO A 247 14.32 -8.20 15.08
N ARG A 248 13.15 -8.73 15.47
CA ARG A 248 12.65 -10.02 14.95
C ARG A 248 12.53 -9.96 13.42
N LEU A 249 13.17 -10.90 12.75
CA LEU A 249 13.09 -11.06 11.30
C LEU A 249 11.99 -12.07 10.93
N PRO A 250 11.43 -12.01 9.72
CA PRO A 250 10.60 -13.08 9.18
C PRO A 250 11.33 -14.43 9.18
N GLU A 251 10.61 -15.51 9.43
CA GLU A 251 11.10 -16.92 9.38
C GLU A 251 11.39 -17.41 7.95
N PHE A 252 11.16 -16.56 6.95
CA PHE A 252 11.29 -16.85 5.53
C PHE A 252 11.96 -15.67 4.81
N GLU A 253 12.51 -15.95 3.62
CA GLU A 253 13.13 -14.93 2.80
C GLU A 253 12.06 -14.07 2.09
N VAL A 254 12.05 -12.76 2.39
CA VAL A 254 11.07 -11.77 1.90
C VAL A 254 11.24 -11.43 0.42
N SER A 255 12.45 -11.54 -0.11
CA SER A 255 12.76 -11.16 -1.49
C SER A 255 13.78 -12.12 -2.06
N PRO A 256 13.60 -12.58 -3.31
CA PRO A 256 14.51 -13.56 -3.89
C PRO A 256 15.87 -12.89 -4.19
N PRO A 257 16.96 -13.68 -4.31
CA PRO A 257 18.27 -13.16 -4.68
C PRO A 257 18.20 -12.37 -6.00
N GLY A 258 18.84 -11.20 -6.04
CA GLY A 258 18.87 -10.34 -7.23
C GLY A 258 17.59 -9.53 -7.47
N ALA A 259 16.62 -9.57 -6.55
CA ALA A 259 15.44 -8.71 -6.62
C ALA A 259 15.79 -7.23 -6.64
N GLN A 260 15.03 -6.46 -7.40
CA GLN A 260 15.17 -5.00 -7.41
C GLN A 260 14.58 -4.38 -6.14
N SER A 261 15.16 -3.29 -5.65
CA SER A 261 14.57 -2.55 -4.53
C SER A 261 13.18 -1.99 -4.90
N PRO A 262 12.24 -1.87 -3.94
CA PRO A 262 10.91 -1.29 -4.21
C PRO A 262 10.97 0.11 -4.83
N GLU A 263 11.92 0.96 -4.39
CA GLU A 263 12.11 2.31 -4.92
C GLU A 263 12.55 2.29 -6.40
N ALA A 264 13.47 1.39 -6.76
CA ALA A 264 13.93 1.26 -8.14
C ALA A 264 12.84 0.66 -9.04
N ARG A 265 11.99 -0.24 -8.52
CA ARG A 265 10.82 -0.76 -9.23
C ARG A 265 9.79 0.33 -9.51
N ILE A 266 9.50 1.19 -8.53
CA ILE A 266 8.63 2.37 -8.72
C ILE A 266 9.25 3.31 -9.76
N ALA A 267 10.55 3.60 -9.65
CA ALA A 267 11.24 4.47 -10.61
C ALA A 267 11.17 3.92 -12.03
N TRP A 268 11.33 2.60 -12.21
CA TRP A 268 11.18 1.98 -13.51
C TRP A 268 9.75 2.07 -14.05
N ALA A 269 8.72 1.85 -13.22
CA ALA A 269 7.33 2.04 -13.63
C ALA A 269 7.06 3.48 -14.07
N VAL A 270 7.54 4.45 -13.29
CA VAL A 270 7.44 5.89 -13.63
C VAL A 270 8.15 6.21 -14.95
N TYR A 271 9.32 5.60 -15.20
CA TYR A 271 10.09 5.82 -16.41
C TYR A 271 9.45 5.21 -17.67
N SER A 272 8.98 3.97 -17.56
CA SER A 272 8.60 3.11 -18.68
C SER A 272 7.12 3.18 -19.07
N ASN A 273 6.24 3.52 -18.13
CA ASN A 273 4.80 3.53 -18.38
C ASN A 273 4.32 4.96 -18.76
N PRO A 274 3.76 5.16 -19.97
CA PRO A 274 3.30 6.48 -20.44
C PRO A 274 2.23 7.10 -19.54
N ASP A 275 1.44 6.28 -18.86
CA ASP A 275 0.41 6.70 -17.92
C ASP A 275 0.91 7.60 -16.79
N PHE A 276 2.18 7.46 -16.38
CA PHE A 276 2.81 8.36 -15.40
C PHE A 276 3.21 9.69 -16.04
N ARG A 277 3.73 9.66 -17.28
CA ARG A 277 4.09 10.89 -18.02
C ARG A 277 2.87 11.78 -18.21
N ASP A 278 1.75 11.17 -18.63
CA ASP A 278 0.49 11.86 -18.85
C ASP A 278 -0.09 12.41 -17.54
N ALA A 279 0.10 11.71 -16.43
CA ALA A 279 -0.31 12.19 -15.11
C ALA A 279 0.53 13.41 -14.66
N TYR A 280 1.87 13.36 -14.77
CA TYR A 280 2.71 14.53 -14.46
C TYR A 280 2.35 15.75 -15.32
N ALA A 281 2.09 15.54 -16.62
CA ALA A 281 1.74 16.62 -17.54
C ALA A 281 0.40 17.28 -17.16
N ARG A 282 -0.63 16.48 -16.85
CA ARG A 282 -1.96 17.00 -16.47
C ARG A 282 -1.96 17.68 -15.10
N GLU A 283 -1.17 17.18 -14.16
CA GLU A 283 -1.03 17.76 -12.84
C GLU A 283 -0.07 18.97 -12.80
N GLY A 284 0.69 19.22 -13.87
CA GLY A 284 1.72 20.27 -13.89
C GLY A 284 2.89 20.01 -12.92
N VAL A 285 3.14 18.75 -12.55
CA VAL A 285 4.15 18.36 -11.58
C VAL A 285 5.50 18.13 -12.28
N HIS A 286 6.50 18.94 -11.93
CA HIS A 286 7.85 18.78 -12.47
C HIS A 286 8.55 17.54 -11.90
N VAL A 287 9.11 16.71 -12.79
CA VAL A 287 9.88 15.51 -12.44
C VAL A 287 11.23 15.51 -13.16
N SER A 288 12.31 15.21 -12.43
CA SER A 288 13.63 15.03 -13.02
C SER A 288 13.76 13.62 -13.62
N TRP A 289 13.55 13.50 -14.93
CA TRP A 289 13.67 12.22 -15.65
C TRP A 289 15.05 11.58 -15.51
N ASN A 290 16.13 12.38 -15.42
CA ASN A 290 17.47 11.89 -15.14
C ASN A 290 17.56 11.23 -13.75
N THR A 291 16.88 11.81 -12.75
CA THR A 291 16.83 11.22 -11.40
C THR A 291 16.04 9.91 -11.43
N VAL A 292 14.87 9.89 -12.09
CA VAL A 292 14.06 8.67 -12.24
C VAL A 292 14.86 7.57 -12.93
N ALA A 293 15.48 7.86 -14.07
CA ALA A 293 16.29 6.91 -14.83
C ALA A 293 17.44 6.32 -14.00
N ARG A 294 18.17 7.16 -13.27
CA ARG A 294 19.25 6.74 -12.37
C ARG A 294 18.76 5.83 -11.26
N VAL A 295 17.62 6.15 -10.64
CA VAL A 295 17.03 5.31 -9.57
C VAL A 295 16.51 3.98 -10.12
N ALA A 296 15.96 3.99 -11.34
CA ALA A 296 15.51 2.79 -12.04
C ALA A 296 16.68 1.87 -12.47
N GLY A 297 17.90 2.41 -12.57
CA GLY A 297 19.07 1.67 -13.04
C GLY A 297 19.22 1.66 -14.56
N VAL A 298 18.66 2.65 -15.27
CA VAL A 298 18.83 2.84 -16.71
C VAL A 298 20.25 3.39 -16.97
N LYS A 299 21.06 2.66 -17.74
CA LYS A 299 22.33 3.13 -18.28
C LYS A 299 22.01 3.88 -19.60
N ASP A 300 22.50 5.11 -19.75
CA ASP A 300 22.32 5.99 -20.94
C ASP A 300 20.94 6.63 -21.16
N ALA A 301 20.44 7.37 -20.17
CA ALA A 301 19.17 8.12 -20.23
C ALA A 301 19.04 9.12 -21.43
N LYS A 302 20.14 9.51 -22.10
CA LYS A 302 20.14 10.54 -23.16
C LYS A 302 19.62 10.08 -24.52
N GLU A 303 19.57 8.78 -24.82
CA GLU A 303 19.10 8.25 -26.11
C GLU A 303 17.63 7.82 -26.08
N ASP A 304 17.18 7.25 -24.96
CA ASP A 304 15.81 6.72 -24.81
C ASP A 304 14.75 7.82 -24.60
N ILE A 305 15.11 8.91 -23.90
CA ILE A 305 14.20 10.05 -23.72
C ILE A 305 13.88 10.69 -25.09
N ARG A 306 14.87 10.73 -26.00
CA ARG A 306 14.68 11.26 -27.37
C ARG A 306 13.82 10.32 -28.23
N HIS A 307 14.03 9.02 -28.17
CA HIS A 307 13.22 8.03 -28.91
C HIS A 307 11.79 7.90 -28.38
N GLY A 308 11.57 8.09 -27.07
CA GLY A 308 10.25 8.14 -26.45
C GLY A 308 9.47 9.40 -26.80
N GLN A 309 10.15 10.55 -26.93
CA GLN A 309 9.54 11.81 -27.39
C GLN A 309 9.08 11.73 -28.85
N THR A 310 9.88 11.17 -29.76
CA THR A 310 9.50 10.99 -31.18
C THR A 310 8.36 9.99 -31.38
N LYS A 311 8.36 8.86 -30.65
CA LYS A 311 7.27 7.86 -30.76
C LYS A 311 5.94 8.33 -30.16
N SER A 312 5.98 9.11 -29.07
CA SER A 312 4.77 9.73 -28.47
C SER A 312 4.21 10.83 -29.37
N PHE A 313 5.04 11.68 -29.96
CA PHE A 313 4.61 12.69 -30.94
C PHE A 313 3.92 12.06 -32.16
N HIS A 314 4.45 10.95 -32.69
CA HIS A 314 3.82 10.27 -33.83
C HIS A 314 2.50 9.57 -33.46
N ARG A 315 2.35 9.04 -32.25
CA ARG A 315 1.08 8.46 -31.77
C ARG A 315 0.00 9.53 -31.54
N ASP A 316 0.36 10.67 -30.95
CA ASP A 316 -0.58 11.77 -30.71
C ASP A 316 -1.06 12.43 -32.01
N ASN A 317 -0.16 12.55 -33.01
CA ASN A 317 -0.55 13.07 -34.31
C ASN A 317 -1.53 12.13 -35.02
N ASN A 318 -1.31 10.81 -34.97
CA ASN A 318 -2.23 9.83 -35.55
C ASN A 318 -3.59 9.78 -34.83
N ARG A 319 -3.62 9.91 -33.50
CA ARG A 319 -4.87 9.92 -32.73
C ARG A 319 -5.69 11.19 -33.01
N ARG A 320 -5.05 12.36 -33.11
CA ARG A 320 -5.69 13.63 -33.49
C ARG A 320 -6.17 13.63 -34.94
N ARG A 321 -5.47 12.96 -35.87
CA ARG A 321 -5.89 12.80 -37.26
C ARG A 321 -7.14 11.92 -37.40
N MET A 322 -7.21 10.81 -36.65
CA MET A 322 -8.40 9.93 -36.64
C MET A 322 -9.64 10.58 -36.01
N LEU A 323 -9.46 11.47 -35.03
CA LEU A 323 -10.57 12.22 -34.42
C LEU A 323 -11.11 13.33 -35.32
N ARG A 324 -10.31 13.84 -36.26
CA ARG A 324 -10.73 14.86 -37.25
C ARG A 324 -11.36 14.27 -38.53
N SER A 325 -11.20 12.98 -38.79
CA SER A 325 -11.83 12.30 -39.94
C SER A 325 -13.17 11.63 -39.58
N LYS A 326 -13.70 11.89 -38.37
CA LYS A 326 -14.99 11.39 -37.87
C LYS A 326 -15.96 12.51 -37.44
N LEU A 327 -15.69 13.73 -37.89
CA LEU A 327 -16.59 14.88 -37.83
C LEU A 327 -16.81 15.37 -39.26
#